data_AF-A0A7W1EBG1-F1
#
_entry.id   AF-A0A7W1EBG1-F1
#
_cell.length_a   1.000
_cell.length_b   1.000
_cell.length_c   1.000
_cell.angle_alpha   90.00
_cell.angle_beta   90.00
_cell.angle_gamma   90.00
#
_symmetry.space_group_name_H-M   'P 1'
#
loop_
_entity.id
_entity.type
_entity.pdbx_description
1 polymer ?
#
loop_
_entity_poly.entity_id
_entity_poly.type
_entity_poly.pdbx_seq_one_letter_code
_entity_poly.pdbx_strand_id
1 'polypeptide(L)'
;MDFHSHTSVSHDVRGTLMRGFDAAANRRWHRRAGFDAVFLTDHNTVMGQPRVPPATPPWLCPGIEISAWRAHIVLLGDTAAVDGSRYNGSLDELLALLRTSDVAYGALSVASLPEYERNHRDRLQALAAAGLDGLEIVNASPKANEITAARRDSIIALARRNRLFVVGVSDSHGWGATSMVWNLVPVPASPARVDPCRAILARIRSGGVEAVTIVERHRLRAESGWPGWLTPVGALWESWRSMSPALALSWLVWVWGAWAARRAIIRTSLTRPPR
;
A
#
# COMPACT_ATOMS: atom_id res chain seq x y z
N MET A 1 -3.00 9.81 2.10
CA MET A 1 -1.65 9.59 1.52
C MET A 1 -1.28 8.11 1.51
N ASP A 2 -0.25 7.74 0.75
CA ASP A 2 0.33 6.39 0.68
C ASP A 2 1.83 6.41 1.01
N PHE A 3 2.33 5.42 1.74
CA PHE A 3 3.71 5.37 2.24
C PHE A 3 4.62 4.40 1.48
N HIS A 4 4.08 3.58 0.58
CA HIS A 4 4.86 2.56 -0.12
C HIS A 4 4.27 2.33 -1.52
N SER A 5 5.05 2.68 -2.55
CA SER A 5 4.68 2.41 -3.94
C SER A 5 5.90 2.33 -4.84
N HIS A 6 5.76 1.58 -5.93
CA HIS A 6 6.83 1.32 -6.88
C HIS A 6 6.57 1.97 -8.24
N THR A 7 7.64 2.07 -9.01
CA THR A 7 7.65 2.48 -10.41
C THR A 7 8.40 1.45 -11.25
N SER A 8 8.41 1.67 -12.56
CA SER A 8 9.14 0.85 -13.54
C SER A 8 10.67 0.79 -13.33
N VAL A 9 11.21 1.58 -12.41
CA VAL A 9 12.63 1.54 -12.02
C VAL A 9 12.90 0.38 -11.06
N SER A 10 11.91 0.02 -10.23
CA SER A 10 11.98 -1.14 -9.37
C SER A 10 12.10 -2.44 -10.17
N HIS A 11 12.91 -3.38 -9.66
CA HIS A 11 13.24 -4.61 -10.37
C HIS A 11 12.02 -5.53 -10.61
N ASP A 12 11.04 -5.46 -9.72
CA ASP A 12 9.79 -6.21 -9.74
C ASP A 12 8.68 -5.56 -10.59
N VAL A 13 8.92 -4.37 -11.15
CA VAL A 13 8.05 -3.74 -12.16
C VAL A 13 8.67 -3.79 -13.54
N ARG A 14 9.98 -3.53 -13.65
CA ARG A 14 10.74 -3.31 -14.91
C ARG A 14 10.54 -4.42 -15.96
N GLY A 15 10.36 -5.67 -15.52
CA GLY A 15 10.19 -6.84 -16.40
C GLY A 15 8.75 -7.25 -16.68
N THR A 16 7.75 -6.50 -16.18
CA THR A 16 6.35 -6.91 -16.21
C THR A 16 5.55 -6.19 -17.30
N LEU A 17 4.26 -6.51 -17.43
CA LEU A 17 3.33 -5.74 -18.27
C LEU A 17 3.17 -4.28 -17.78
N MET A 18 3.56 -4.00 -16.54
CA MET A 18 3.55 -2.66 -15.93
C MET A 18 4.87 -1.90 -16.15
N ARG A 19 5.73 -2.29 -17.10
CA ARG A 19 6.97 -1.56 -17.43
C ARG A 19 6.79 -0.08 -17.81
N GLY A 20 5.57 0.34 -18.17
CA GLY A 20 5.21 1.75 -18.41
C GLY A 20 4.72 2.49 -17.15
N PHE A 21 4.76 1.86 -15.98
CA PHE A 21 4.33 2.44 -14.71
C PHE A 21 5.45 3.30 -14.11
N ASP A 22 5.85 4.35 -14.82
CA ASP A 22 6.81 5.34 -14.34
C ASP A 22 6.23 6.22 -13.21
N ALA A 23 7.05 7.14 -12.66
CA ALA A 23 6.60 8.07 -11.61
C ALA A 23 5.36 8.89 -12.00
N ALA A 24 5.19 9.23 -13.28
CA ALA A 24 4.03 9.97 -13.75
C ALA A 24 2.77 9.09 -13.81
N ALA A 25 2.89 7.83 -14.21
CA ALA A 25 1.84 6.83 -14.19
C ALA A 25 1.42 6.48 -12.75
N ASN A 26 2.39 6.30 -11.85
CA ASN A 26 2.17 6.13 -10.43
C ASN A 26 1.39 7.32 -9.86
N ARG A 27 1.80 8.57 -10.13
CA ARG A 27 1.06 9.77 -9.72
C ARG A 27 -0.36 9.81 -10.27
N ARG A 28 -0.56 9.45 -11.54
CA ARG A 28 -1.90 9.38 -12.16
C ARG A 28 -2.79 8.36 -11.47
N TRP A 29 -2.25 7.20 -11.14
CA TRP A 29 -2.97 6.16 -10.41
C TRP A 29 -3.39 6.65 -9.02
N HIS A 30 -2.45 7.20 -8.24
CA HIS A 30 -2.72 7.76 -6.91
C HIS A 30 -3.73 8.90 -6.93
N ARG A 31 -3.65 9.78 -7.93
CA ARG A 31 -4.64 10.86 -8.11
C ARG A 31 -6.05 10.33 -8.32
N ARG A 32 -6.22 9.30 -9.16
CA ARG A 32 -7.54 8.68 -9.39
C ARG A 32 -8.06 7.95 -8.14
N ALA A 33 -7.15 7.43 -7.33
CA ALA A 33 -7.49 6.80 -6.05
C ALA A 33 -7.70 7.80 -4.89
N GLY A 34 -7.61 9.12 -5.15
CA GLY A 34 -7.93 10.16 -4.17
C GLY A 34 -6.82 10.45 -3.15
N PHE A 35 -5.55 10.22 -3.51
CA PHE A 35 -4.42 10.53 -2.63
C PHE A 35 -3.91 11.97 -2.78
N ASP A 36 -3.53 12.59 -1.67
CA ASP A 36 -2.86 13.91 -1.67
C ASP A 36 -1.33 13.82 -1.70
N ALA A 37 -0.76 12.71 -1.24
CA ALA A 37 0.67 12.46 -1.24
C ALA A 37 0.95 10.96 -1.37
N VAL A 38 2.08 10.61 -1.98
CA VAL A 38 2.58 9.24 -2.12
C VAL A 38 4.10 9.23 -1.99
N PHE A 39 4.63 8.28 -1.23
CA PHE A 39 6.06 7.97 -1.22
C PHE A 39 6.41 7.03 -2.38
N LEU A 40 7.43 7.41 -3.16
CA LEU A 40 8.03 6.54 -4.17
C LEU A 40 9.19 5.78 -3.54
N THR A 41 9.10 4.47 -3.45
CA THR A 41 9.98 3.62 -2.63
C THR A 41 10.52 2.46 -3.45
N ASP A 42 11.00 2.75 -4.65
CA ASP A 42 11.59 1.75 -5.54
C ASP A 42 12.71 0.94 -4.85
N HIS A 43 12.83 -0.34 -5.21
CA HIS A 43 13.78 -1.25 -4.57
C HIS A 43 15.24 -0.82 -4.77
N ASN A 44 15.93 -0.54 -3.66
CA ASN A 44 17.36 -0.22 -3.58
C ASN A 44 17.80 0.91 -4.53
N THR A 45 16.90 1.81 -4.91
CA THR A 45 17.21 2.91 -5.83
C THR A 45 16.30 4.10 -5.66
N VAL A 46 16.86 5.28 -5.90
CA VAL A 46 16.13 6.55 -6.01
C VAL A 46 16.07 7.07 -7.46
N MET A 47 16.60 6.29 -8.42
CA MET A 47 16.77 6.67 -9.83
C MET A 47 15.44 6.71 -10.61
N GLY A 48 14.56 7.65 -10.27
CA GLY A 48 13.22 7.77 -10.87
C GLY A 48 12.35 8.78 -10.15
N GLN A 49 12.80 9.22 -8.97
CA GLN A 49 12.09 10.19 -8.17
C GLN A 49 12.26 11.60 -8.76
N PRO A 50 11.18 12.41 -8.75
CA PRO A 50 11.25 13.77 -9.23
C PRO A 50 12.15 14.60 -8.31
N ARG A 51 13.09 15.35 -8.89
CA ARG A 51 13.95 16.30 -8.13
C ARG A 51 13.16 17.48 -7.56
N VAL A 52 12.04 17.83 -8.21
CA VAL A 52 11.16 18.92 -7.81
C VAL A 52 9.76 18.32 -7.62
N PRO A 53 9.18 18.40 -6.42
CA PRO A 53 7.82 17.93 -6.19
C PRO A 53 6.83 18.61 -7.14
N PRO A 54 5.76 17.92 -7.56
CA PRO A 54 4.76 18.53 -8.41
C PRO A 54 4.05 19.69 -7.67
N ALA A 55 3.68 20.74 -8.41
CA ALA A 55 2.98 21.90 -7.85
C ALA A 55 1.57 21.59 -7.31
N THR A 56 1.01 20.44 -7.68
CA THR A 56 -0.33 20.01 -7.28
C THR A 56 -0.34 18.57 -6.76
N PRO A 57 -1.27 18.22 -5.86
CA PRO A 57 -1.46 16.85 -5.41
C PRO A 57 -1.73 15.84 -6.55
N PRO A 58 -1.38 14.55 -6.39
CA PRO A 58 -0.61 14.02 -5.27
C PRO A 58 0.85 14.52 -5.32
N TRP A 59 1.39 14.91 -4.17
CA TRP A 59 2.82 15.18 -4.00
C TRP A 59 3.59 13.85 -4.02
N LEU A 60 4.73 13.85 -4.71
CA LEU A 60 5.62 12.68 -4.81
C LEU A 60 6.74 12.85 -3.78
N CYS A 61 6.59 12.16 -2.66
CA CYS A 61 7.54 12.20 -1.56
C CYS A 61 8.67 11.19 -1.79
N PRO A 62 9.91 11.55 -1.42
CA PRO A 62 11.06 10.69 -1.62
C PRO A 62 11.12 9.59 -0.56
N GLY A 63 11.58 8.42 -0.99
CA GLY A 63 11.84 7.28 -0.14
C GLY A 63 12.55 6.15 -0.89
N ILE A 64 12.82 5.04 -0.25
CA ILE A 64 13.49 3.89 -0.90
C ILE A 64 13.13 2.64 -0.11
N GLU A 65 12.86 1.53 -0.78
CA GLU A 65 12.71 0.24 -0.10
C GLU A 65 14.02 -0.54 -0.20
N ILE A 66 14.65 -0.76 0.95
CA ILE A 66 15.90 -1.52 1.05
C ILE A 66 15.60 -3.00 1.24
N SER A 67 16.10 -3.80 0.30
CA SER A 67 16.11 -5.26 0.43
C SER A 67 17.23 -5.68 1.39
N ALA A 68 16.92 -5.65 2.69
CA ALA A 68 17.81 -6.04 3.77
C ALA A 68 17.69 -7.54 4.08
N TRP A 69 18.42 -8.01 5.10
CA TRP A 69 18.50 -9.43 5.43
C TRP A 69 17.12 -10.03 5.78
N ARG A 70 16.54 -10.76 4.81
CA ARG A 70 15.20 -11.37 4.90
C ARG A 70 14.11 -10.38 5.32
N ALA A 71 14.29 -9.11 5.00
CA ALA A 71 13.40 -8.02 5.37
C ALA A 71 13.40 -6.99 4.26
N HIS A 72 12.27 -6.31 4.08
CA HIS A 72 12.27 -5.05 3.37
C HIS A 72 12.02 -3.92 4.36
N ILE A 73 12.88 -2.91 4.31
CA ILE A 73 12.80 -1.71 5.14
C ILE A 73 12.59 -0.52 4.22
N VAL A 74 11.44 0.11 4.34
CA VAL A 74 11.13 1.36 3.63
C VAL A 74 11.74 2.51 4.42
N LEU A 75 12.58 3.30 3.77
CA LEU A 75 13.13 4.54 4.32
C LEU A 75 12.34 5.71 3.73
N LEU A 76 11.72 6.51 4.58
CA LEU A 76 10.89 7.67 4.22
C LEU A 76 11.66 8.97 4.48
N GLY A 77 11.90 9.77 3.45
CA GLY A 77 12.67 11.03 3.56
C GLY A 77 13.53 11.30 2.33
N ASP A 78 14.29 12.40 2.37
CA ASP A 78 15.29 12.76 1.36
C ASP A 78 16.50 11.80 1.42
N THR A 79 16.23 10.52 1.16
CA THR A 79 17.18 9.43 1.33
C THR A 79 18.29 9.56 0.33
N ALA A 80 19.52 9.69 0.81
CA ALA A 80 20.70 9.42 -0.01
C ALA A 80 20.62 8.00 -0.60
N ALA A 81 21.30 7.77 -1.72
CA ALA A 81 21.39 6.43 -2.26
C ALA A 81 22.00 5.49 -1.21
N VAL A 82 21.33 4.37 -0.95
CA VAL A 82 21.75 3.37 0.03
C VAL A 82 22.34 2.18 -0.72
N ASP A 83 23.56 1.79 -0.34
CA ASP A 83 24.16 0.54 -0.78
C ASP A 83 23.54 -0.62 0.02
N GLY A 84 22.43 -1.16 -0.49
CA GLY A 84 21.67 -2.23 0.16
C GLY A 84 22.48 -3.51 0.40
N SER A 85 23.58 -3.73 -0.32
CA SER A 85 24.44 -4.90 -0.15
C SER A 85 25.11 -4.98 1.24
N ARG A 86 25.23 -3.83 1.92
CA ARG A 86 25.77 -3.73 3.29
C ARG A 86 24.82 -4.27 4.37
N TYR A 87 23.55 -4.44 4.01
CA TYR A 87 22.48 -4.67 4.97
C TYR A 87 21.74 -6.01 4.76
N ASN A 88 22.23 -6.84 3.83
CA ASN A 88 21.50 -8.01 3.33
C ASN A 88 22.09 -9.37 3.74
N GLY A 89 23.23 -9.40 4.43
CA GLY A 89 23.97 -10.61 4.77
C GLY A 89 23.60 -11.22 6.12
N SER A 90 23.21 -10.40 7.10
CA SER A 90 22.91 -10.89 8.46
C SER A 90 21.87 -10.07 9.22
N LEU A 91 21.40 -10.62 10.36
CA LEU A 91 20.54 -9.88 11.28
C LEU A 91 21.25 -8.63 11.82
N ASP A 92 22.53 -8.72 12.18
CA ASP A 92 23.27 -7.59 12.76
C ASP A 92 23.39 -6.42 11.78
N GLU A 93 23.52 -6.75 10.50
CA GLU A 93 23.48 -5.80 9.39
C GLU A 93 22.10 -5.16 9.22
N LEU A 94 21.01 -5.93 9.25
CA LEU A 94 19.65 -5.37 9.28
C LEU A 94 19.47 -4.43 10.49
N LEU A 95 19.90 -4.82 11.68
CA LEU A 95 19.82 -3.96 12.86
C LEU A 95 20.71 -2.72 12.72
N ALA A 96 21.84 -2.82 12.00
CA ALA A 96 22.70 -1.68 11.69
C ALA A 96 22.02 -0.68 10.75
N LEU A 97 21.25 -1.15 9.76
CA LEU A 97 20.42 -0.28 8.92
C LEU A 97 19.46 0.54 9.78
N LEU A 98 18.73 -0.11 10.69
CA LEU A 98 17.77 0.57 11.57
C LEU A 98 18.46 1.63 12.45
N ARG A 99 19.58 1.26 13.10
CA ARG A 99 20.36 2.19 13.94
C ARG A 99 20.87 3.42 13.19
N THR A 100 21.10 3.29 11.88
CA THR A 100 21.72 4.34 11.07
C THR A 100 20.73 5.08 10.15
N SER A 101 19.47 4.67 10.09
CA SER A 101 18.49 5.21 9.12
C SER A 101 18.32 6.74 9.22
N ASP A 102 18.09 7.27 10.42
CA ASP A 102 17.92 8.72 10.61
C ASP A 102 19.26 9.47 10.43
N VAL A 103 20.33 9.02 11.09
CA VAL A 103 21.61 9.76 11.11
C VAL A 103 22.40 9.69 9.80
N ALA A 104 22.38 8.55 9.10
CA ALA A 104 23.15 8.35 7.88
C ALA A 104 22.35 8.71 6.62
N TYR A 105 21.03 8.54 6.66
CA TYR A 105 20.17 8.71 5.48
C TYR A 105 19.07 9.75 5.64
N GLY A 106 18.93 10.37 6.82
CA GLY A 106 17.91 11.40 7.06
C GLY A 106 16.49 10.87 6.98
N ALA A 107 16.29 9.58 7.27
CA ALA A 107 15.05 8.89 6.93
C ALA A 107 14.45 8.13 8.12
N LEU A 108 13.12 8.04 8.11
CA LEU A 108 12.37 7.17 9.02
C LEU A 108 12.24 5.78 8.44
N SER A 109 12.54 4.76 9.24
CA SER A 109 12.50 3.36 8.85
C SER A 109 11.14 2.72 9.14
N VAL A 110 10.59 2.01 8.15
CA VAL A 110 9.33 1.27 8.26
C VAL A 110 9.55 -0.17 7.82
N ALA A 111 9.19 -1.13 8.66
CA ALA A 111 9.29 -2.54 8.28
C ALA A 111 8.06 -2.95 7.45
N SER A 112 8.32 -3.57 6.29
CA SER A 112 7.31 -4.04 5.35
C SER A 112 6.61 -5.31 5.85
N LEU A 113 5.27 -5.30 5.83
CA LEU A 113 4.41 -6.32 6.44
C LEU A 113 4.66 -7.74 5.90
N PRO A 114 4.66 -7.98 4.57
CA PRO A 114 4.93 -9.30 4.01
C PRO A 114 6.22 -9.96 4.54
N GLU A 115 7.30 -9.19 4.65
CA GLU A 115 8.62 -9.74 4.94
C GLU A 115 8.86 -9.86 6.45
N TYR A 116 8.45 -8.88 7.27
CA TYR A 116 8.60 -9.03 8.71
C TYR A 116 7.67 -10.10 9.27
N GLU A 117 6.44 -10.26 8.76
CA GLU A 117 5.53 -11.26 9.31
C GLU A 117 6.02 -12.68 9.00
N ARG A 118 6.60 -12.87 7.81
CA ARG A 118 7.19 -14.15 7.41
C ARG A 118 8.48 -14.49 8.14
N ASN A 119 9.40 -13.53 8.29
CA ASN A 119 10.78 -13.80 8.69
C ASN A 119 11.15 -13.29 10.08
N HIS A 120 10.43 -12.27 10.58
CA HIS A 120 10.82 -11.50 11.77
C HIS A 120 9.66 -11.29 12.78
N ARG A 121 8.58 -12.07 12.67
CA ARG A 121 7.38 -11.95 13.52
C ARG A 121 7.69 -11.95 15.01
N ASP A 122 8.65 -12.77 15.43
CA ASP A 122 9.05 -12.95 16.83
C ASP A 122 10.26 -12.06 17.20
N ARG A 123 10.74 -11.24 16.25
CA ARG A 123 11.89 -10.33 16.40
C ARG A 123 11.50 -8.85 16.38
N LEU A 124 10.21 -8.51 16.25
CA LEU A 124 9.74 -7.13 16.18
C LEU A 124 10.22 -6.25 17.35
N GLN A 125 10.30 -6.81 18.56
CA GLN A 125 10.84 -6.07 19.72
C GLN A 125 12.34 -5.75 19.56
N ALA A 126 13.12 -6.64 18.93
CA ALA A 126 14.54 -6.40 18.64
C ALA A 126 14.71 -5.35 17.54
N LEU A 127 13.86 -5.36 16.51
CA LEU A 127 13.86 -4.32 15.47
C LEU A 127 13.52 -2.94 16.08
N ALA A 128 12.49 -2.88 16.93
CA ALA A 128 12.12 -1.66 17.66
C ALA A 128 13.28 -1.15 18.54
N ALA A 129 13.93 -2.04 19.31
CA ALA A 129 15.08 -1.68 20.14
C ALA A 129 16.30 -1.21 19.33
N ALA A 130 16.41 -1.62 18.06
CA ALA A 130 17.46 -1.17 17.16
C ALA A 130 17.15 0.16 16.45
N GLY A 131 16.02 0.80 16.73
CA GLY A 131 15.67 2.11 16.17
C GLY A 131 14.71 2.06 14.98
N LEU A 132 13.96 0.97 14.78
CA LEU A 132 12.83 0.98 13.84
C LEU A 132 11.85 2.10 14.22
N ASP A 133 11.36 2.89 13.24
CA ASP A 133 10.45 4.00 13.51
C ASP A 133 8.97 3.64 13.31
N GLY A 134 8.68 2.73 12.39
CA GLY A 134 7.31 2.38 12.04
C GLY A 134 7.11 0.96 11.52
N LEU A 135 5.84 0.56 11.47
CA LEU A 135 5.39 -0.76 11.01
C LEU A 135 4.23 -0.62 10.03
N GLU A 136 4.29 -1.33 8.91
CA GLU A 136 3.08 -1.56 8.11
C GLU A 136 2.15 -2.52 8.84
N ILE A 137 0.85 -2.21 8.93
CA ILE A 137 -0.15 -3.10 9.55
C ILE A 137 -1.27 -3.51 8.59
N VAL A 138 -1.29 -2.90 7.41
CA VAL A 138 -2.14 -3.24 6.27
C VAL A 138 -1.28 -3.05 5.02
N ASN A 139 -1.20 -4.06 4.15
CA ASN A 139 -0.48 -3.98 2.89
C ASN A 139 -1.30 -4.74 1.82
N ALA A 140 -1.44 -4.19 0.61
CA ALA A 140 -2.25 -4.80 -0.45
C ALA A 140 -1.56 -5.96 -1.19
N SER A 141 -0.31 -6.25 -0.87
CA SER A 141 0.42 -7.45 -1.28
C SER A 141 -0.37 -8.70 -0.93
N PRO A 142 -0.48 -9.68 -1.85
CA PRO A 142 -1.15 -10.96 -1.58
C PRO A 142 -0.62 -11.66 -0.32
N LYS A 143 0.70 -11.56 -0.05
CA LYS A 143 1.36 -12.15 1.12
C LYS A 143 0.85 -11.56 2.46
N ALA A 144 0.38 -10.32 2.45
CA ALA A 144 -0.11 -9.62 3.64
C ALA A 144 -1.61 -9.86 3.91
N ASN A 145 -2.31 -10.57 3.03
CA ASN A 145 -3.76 -10.80 3.18
C ASN A 145 -4.11 -11.85 4.24
N GLU A 146 -3.13 -12.59 4.74
CA GLU A 146 -3.31 -13.67 5.71
C GLU A 146 -3.24 -13.19 7.18
N ILE A 147 -2.88 -11.92 7.42
CA ILE A 147 -2.77 -11.40 8.78
C ILE A 147 -4.15 -11.31 9.45
N THR A 148 -4.26 -11.88 10.65
CA THR A 148 -5.49 -11.84 11.46
C THR A 148 -5.64 -10.50 12.19
N ALA A 149 -6.87 -10.14 12.57
CA ALA A 149 -7.16 -8.99 13.41
C ALA A 149 -6.40 -9.07 14.74
N ALA A 150 -6.40 -10.22 15.42
CA ALA A 150 -5.67 -10.41 16.67
C ALA A 150 -4.15 -10.20 16.49
N ARG A 151 -3.58 -10.69 15.39
CA ARG A 151 -2.17 -10.47 15.08
C ARG A 151 -1.90 -8.98 14.83
N ARG A 152 -2.71 -8.32 14.01
CA ARG A 152 -2.61 -6.87 13.76
C ARG A 152 -2.69 -6.07 15.05
N ASP A 153 -3.63 -6.39 15.94
CA ASP A 153 -3.81 -5.70 17.22
C ASP A 153 -2.60 -5.89 18.14
N SER A 154 -1.96 -7.08 18.12
CA SER A 154 -0.70 -7.32 18.83
C SER A 154 0.46 -6.44 18.33
N ILE A 155 0.52 -6.18 17.02
CA ILE A 155 1.52 -5.32 16.38
C ILE A 155 1.26 -3.86 16.74
N ILE A 156 0.00 -3.41 16.72
CA ILE A 156 -0.40 -2.07 17.18
C ILE A 156 -0.02 -1.87 18.65
N ALA A 157 -0.28 -2.86 19.51
CA ALA A 157 0.12 -2.81 20.91
C ALA A 157 1.65 -2.72 21.10
N LEU A 158 2.44 -3.46 20.30
CA LEU A 158 3.89 -3.35 20.29
C LEU A 158 4.34 -1.94 19.84
N ALA A 159 3.74 -1.41 18.77
CA ALA A 159 4.03 -0.07 18.28
C ALA A 159 3.76 0.99 19.34
N ARG A 160 2.61 0.93 20.03
CA ARG A 160 2.28 1.86 21.13
C ARG A 160 3.32 1.82 22.26
N ARG A 161 3.74 0.63 22.70
CA ARG A 161 4.74 0.48 23.77
C ARG A 161 6.11 1.04 23.40
N ASN A 162 6.49 0.94 22.13
CA ASN A 162 7.78 1.39 21.63
C ASN A 162 7.72 2.77 20.95
N ARG A 163 6.57 3.46 21.04
CA ARG A 163 6.32 4.78 20.41
C ARG A 163 6.52 4.80 18.88
N LEU A 164 6.33 3.66 18.22
CA LEU A 164 6.39 3.54 16.77
C LEU A 164 5.12 4.11 16.14
N PHE A 165 5.22 4.60 14.90
CA PHE A 165 4.04 4.85 14.09
C PHE A 165 3.61 3.58 13.33
N VAL A 166 2.35 3.56 12.88
CA VAL A 166 1.83 2.47 12.04
C VAL A 166 1.25 3.05 10.77
N VAL A 167 1.37 2.32 9.67
CA VAL A 167 0.85 2.72 8.36
C VAL A 167 0.10 1.58 7.69
N GLY A 168 -0.86 1.92 6.84
CA GLY A 168 -1.35 1.03 5.81
C GLY A 168 -0.72 1.42 4.47
N VAL A 169 -0.43 0.47 3.58
CA VAL A 169 0.23 0.77 2.32
C VAL A 169 -0.44 0.11 1.13
N SER A 170 -0.37 0.77 -0.03
CA SER A 170 -0.82 0.15 -1.27
C SER A 170 0.16 -0.89 -1.79
N ASP A 171 1.48 -0.68 -1.57
CA ASP A 171 2.53 -1.50 -2.19
C ASP A 171 2.28 -1.64 -3.70
N SER A 172 1.98 -0.51 -4.35
CA SER A 172 1.46 -0.48 -5.71
C SER A 172 2.57 -0.60 -6.75
N HIS A 173 2.51 -1.66 -7.55
CA HIS A 173 3.34 -1.89 -8.75
C HIS A 173 2.60 -1.54 -10.06
N GLY A 174 1.47 -0.83 -9.96
CA GLY A 174 0.62 -0.45 -11.09
C GLY A 174 -0.50 -1.43 -11.44
N TRP A 175 -0.60 -2.54 -10.71
CA TRP A 175 -1.68 -3.51 -10.85
C TRP A 175 -2.96 -3.04 -10.15
N GLY A 176 -4.10 -3.34 -10.78
CA GLY A 176 -5.41 -2.97 -10.25
C GLY A 176 -5.73 -1.48 -10.40
N ALA A 177 -7.01 -1.14 -10.29
CA ALA A 177 -7.51 0.23 -10.45
C ALA A 177 -7.84 0.91 -9.11
N THR A 178 -7.67 0.19 -8.00
CA THR A 178 -8.32 0.50 -6.73
C THR A 178 -7.35 0.32 -5.57
N SER A 179 -7.20 1.35 -4.73
CA SER A 179 -6.48 1.20 -3.47
C SER A 179 -7.31 0.41 -2.45
N MET A 180 -6.60 -0.44 -1.70
CA MET A 180 -7.14 -1.15 -0.54
C MET A 180 -7.06 -0.31 0.73
N VAL A 181 -6.20 0.70 0.79
CA VAL A 181 -5.94 1.44 2.03
C VAL A 181 -5.53 2.89 1.78
N TRP A 182 -5.85 3.75 2.73
CA TRP A 182 -5.44 5.15 2.77
C TRP A 182 -4.97 5.49 4.18
N ASN A 183 -4.05 6.45 4.26
CA ASN A 183 -3.59 7.01 5.53
C ASN A 183 -4.00 8.48 5.62
N LEU A 184 -4.63 8.85 6.73
CA LEU A 184 -4.93 10.23 7.07
C LEU A 184 -3.87 10.69 8.08
N VAL A 185 -3.08 11.69 7.68
CA VAL A 185 -2.07 12.31 8.52
C VAL A 185 -2.45 13.77 8.68
N PRO A 186 -2.95 14.19 9.86
CA PRO A 186 -3.32 15.57 10.09
C PRO A 186 -2.04 16.41 10.16
N VAL A 187 -1.80 17.18 9.10
CA VAL A 187 -0.77 18.20 9.03
C VAL A 187 -1.44 19.58 9.14
N PRO A 188 -0.87 20.53 9.90
CA PRO A 188 -1.39 21.89 9.93
C PRO A 188 -1.50 22.44 8.51
N ALA A 189 -2.58 23.18 8.22
CA ALA A 189 -2.68 23.96 6.99
C ALA A 189 -1.50 24.92 6.95
N SER A 190 -0.47 24.59 6.18
CA SER A 190 0.74 25.39 6.16
C SER A 190 0.51 26.62 5.28
N PRO A 191 1.14 27.77 5.61
CA PRO A 191 1.33 28.82 4.61
C PRO A 191 2.02 28.20 3.39
N ALA A 192 1.85 28.80 2.21
CA ALA A 192 2.21 28.28 0.88
C ALA A 192 3.70 27.87 0.65
N ARG A 193 4.53 27.79 1.70
CA ARG A 193 5.97 27.54 1.68
C ARG A 193 6.45 26.28 2.41
N VAL A 194 5.59 25.52 3.11
CA VAL A 194 6.05 24.28 3.76
C VAL A 194 5.90 23.10 2.81
N ASP A 195 6.99 22.36 2.61
CA ASP A 195 6.98 21.09 1.88
C ASP A 195 6.05 20.08 2.57
N PRO A 196 4.98 19.61 1.90
CA PRO A 196 4.04 18.63 2.45
C PRO A 196 4.71 17.34 2.90
N CYS A 197 5.72 16.86 2.19
CA CYS A 197 6.42 15.61 2.53
C CYS A 197 7.16 15.75 3.86
N ARG A 198 7.88 16.85 4.06
CA ARG A 198 8.53 17.17 5.33
C ARG A 198 7.54 17.36 6.48
N ALA A 199 6.40 18.01 6.24
CA ALA A 199 5.36 18.19 7.25
C ALA A 199 4.78 16.84 7.71
N ILE A 200 4.55 15.93 6.77
CA ILE A 200 4.10 14.55 7.03
C ILE A 200 5.14 13.82 7.89
N LEU A 201 6.43 13.82 7.48
CA LEU A 201 7.51 13.16 8.22
C LEU A 201 7.64 13.68 9.65
N ALA A 202 7.56 15.00 9.85
CA ALA A 202 7.59 15.59 11.18
C ALA A 202 6.41 15.15 12.06
N ARG A 203 5.21 15.03 11.47
CA ARG A 203 4.01 14.58 12.18
C ARG A 203 4.12 13.13 12.63
N ILE A 204 4.62 12.23 11.77
CA ILE A 204 4.75 10.81 12.11
C ILE A 204 5.91 10.54 13.08
N ARG A 205 7.03 11.26 12.95
CA ARG A 205 8.17 11.18 13.89
C ARG A 205 7.76 11.48 15.33
N SER A 206 6.86 12.43 15.53
CA SER A 206 6.47 12.89 16.88
C SER A 206 5.21 12.22 17.43
N GLY A 207 4.35 11.67 16.57
CA GLY A 207 3.01 11.25 16.96
C GLY A 207 2.81 9.78 17.27
N GLY A 208 3.77 8.91 16.94
CA GLY A 208 3.62 7.46 17.09
C GLY A 208 2.37 6.93 16.38
N VAL A 209 1.69 5.94 16.99
CA VAL A 209 0.48 5.32 16.43
C VAL A 209 -0.63 6.34 16.12
N GLU A 210 -0.79 7.37 16.95
CA GLU A 210 -1.83 8.40 16.79
C GLU A 210 -1.46 9.47 15.74
N ALA A 211 -0.32 9.32 15.06
CA ALA A 211 0.03 10.18 13.93
C ALA A 211 -0.78 9.87 12.66
N VAL A 212 -1.29 8.65 12.55
CA VAL A 212 -1.87 8.12 11.32
C VAL A 212 -3.20 7.44 11.61
N THR A 213 -4.28 7.91 10.98
CA THR A 213 -5.52 7.14 10.91
C THR A 213 -5.54 6.32 9.63
N ILE A 214 -5.57 5.00 9.77
CA ILE A 214 -5.56 4.07 8.64
C ILE A 214 -7.01 3.74 8.27
N VAL A 215 -7.38 4.05 7.02
CA VAL A 215 -8.67 3.74 6.44
C VAL A 215 -8.49 2.59 5.47
N GLU A 216 -8.89 1.39 5.89
CA GLU A 216 -8.84 0.20 5.04
C GLU A 216 -10.20 0.01 4.34
N ARG A 217 -10.15 -0.25 3.03
CA ARG A 217 -11.31 -0.69 2.27
C ARG A 217 -11.80 -2.01 2.87
N HIS A 218 -13.11 -2.08 3.11
CA HIS A 218 -13.72 -3.31 3.60
C HIS A 218 -13.41 -4.48 2.66
N ARG A 219 -12.99 -5.61 3.24
CA ARG A 219 -12.70 -6.86 2.54
C ARG A 219 -13.10 -8.05 3.39
N LEU A 220 -13.43 -9.16 2.72
CA LEU A 220 -13.53 -10.44 3.38
C LEU A 220 -12.14 -10.89 3.84
N ARG A 221 -12.07 -11.36 5.07
CA ARG A 221 -10.87 -11.94 5.68
C ARG A 221 -11.12 -13.39 6.05
N ALA A 222 -10.06 -14.16 6.26
CA ALA A 222 -10.16 -15.54 6.73
C ALA A 222 -10.95 -15.68 8.04
N GLU A 223 -10.95 -14.63 8.86
CA GLU A 223 -11.67 -14.53 10.14
C GLU A 223 -13.09 -13.93 10.01
N SER A 224 -13.54 -13.58 8.81
CA SER A 224 -14.92 -13.14 8.60
C SER A 224 -15.89 -14.27 8.95
N GLY A 225 -17.09 -13.94 9.46
CA GLY A 225 -18.11 -14.93 9.85
C GLY A 225 -18.68 -15.77 8.68
N TRP A 226 -18.14 -15.62 7.48
CA TRP A 226 -18.47 -16.45 6.33
C TRP A 226 -17.72 -17.78 6.42
N PRO A 227 -18.42 -18.93 6.39
CA PRO A 227 -17.78 -20.21 6.17
C PRO A 227 -16.94 -20.18 4.89
N GLY A 228 -15.74 -20.76 4.91
CA GLY A 228 -14.80 -20.67 3.78
C GLY A 228 -15.37 -21.13 2.44
N TRP A 229 -16.28 -22.13 2.43
CA TRP A 229 -16.96 -22.61 1.23
C TRP A 229 -18.02 -21.64 0.67
N LEU A 230 -18.48 -20.67 1.47
CA LEU A 230 -19.37 -19.58 1.04
C LEU A 230 -18.62 -18.31 0.65
N THR A 231 -17.28 -18.30 0.66
CA THR A 231 -16.48 -17.13 0.26
C THR A 231 -16.89 -16.53 -1.09
N PRO A 232 -17.19 -17.32 -2.16
CA PRO A 232 -17.65 -16.74 -3.42
C PRO A 232 -18.97 -15.96 -3.28
N VAL A 233 -19.91 -16.48 -2.50
CA VAL A 233 -21.20 -15.83 -2.23
C VAL A 233 -20.99 -14.57 -1.40
N GLY A 234 -20.16 -14.65 -0.35
CA GLY A 234 -19.77 -13.50 0.44
C GLY A 234 -19.13 -12.42 -0.41
N ALA A 235 -18.20 -12.76 -1.30
CA ALA A 235 -17.50 -11.79 -2.14
C ALA A 235 -18.46 -11.03 -3.07
N LEU A 236 -19.44 -11.73 -3.64
CA LEU A 236 -20.51 -11.11 -4.43
C LEU A 236 -21.38 -10.20 -3.57
N TRP A 237 -21.75 -10.65 -2.37
CA TRP A 237 -22.55 -9.87 -1.43
C TRP A 237 -21.83 -8.58 -1.00
N GLU A 238 -20.56 -8.67 -0.60
CA GLU A 238 -19.79 -7.50 -0.19
C GLU A 238 -19.53 -6.55 -1.36
N SER A 239 -19.31 -7.10 -2.56
CA SER A 239 -19.20 -6.29 -3.78
C SER A 239 -20.49 -5.53 -4.04
N TRP A 240 -21.64 -6.19 -4.00
CA TRP A 240 -22.96 -5.57 -4.21
C TRP A 240 -23.24 -4.48 -3.16
N ARG A 241 -23.02 -4.78 -1.87
CA ARG A 241 -23.13 -3.82 -0.75
C ARG A 241 -22.28 -2.57 -0.95
N SER A 242 -21.12 -2.71 -1.59
CA SER A 242 -20.19 -1.60 -1.82
C SER A 242 -20.54 -0.72 -3.03
N MET A 243 -21.51 -1.12 -3.86
CA MET A 243 -21.92 -0.36 -5.04
C MET A 243 -22.76 0.85 -4.66
N SER A 244 -22.59 1.95 -5.41
CA SER A 244 -23.56 3.05 -5.35
C SER A 244 -24.89 2.61 -5.96
N PRO A 245 -26.03 3.24 -5.59
CA PRO A 245 -27.33 2.91 -6.19
C PRO A 245 -27.34 3.00 -7.73
N ALA A 246 -26.62 3.98 -8.30
CA ALA A 246 -26.50 4.14 -9.74
C ALA A 246 -25.74 2.98 -10.40
N LEU A 247 -24.66 2.50 -9.77
CA LEU A 247 -23.90 1.36 -10.26
C LEU A 247 -24.72 0.08 -10.14
N ALA A 248 -25.41 -0.15 -9.02
CA ALA A 248 -26.31 -1.28 -8.84
C ALA A 248 -27.43 -1.28 -9.90
N LEU A 249 -28.05 -0.13 -10.18
CA LEU A 249 -29.06 0.00 -11.23
C LEU A 249 -28.49 -0.30 -12.62
N SER A 250 -27.29 0.21 -12.93
CA SER A 250 -26.60 -0.08 -14.20
C SER A 250 -26.37 -1.58 -14.38
N TRP A 251 -25.92 -2.28 -13.34
CA TRP A 251 -25.78 -3.74 -13.36
C TRP A 251 -27.11 -4.46 -13.63
N LEU A 252 -28.19 -4.04 -12.97
CA LEU A 252 -29.52 -4.61 -13.22
C LEU A 252 -29.92 -4.40 -14.68
N VAL A 253 -29.78 -3.20 -15.21
CA VAL A 253 -30.11 -2.90 -16.62
C VAL A 253 -29.32 -3.78 -17.58
N TRP A 254 -28.01 -3.93 -17.37
CA TRP A 254 -27.18 -4.79 -18.23
C TRP A 254 -27.54 -6.26 -18.14
N VAL A 255 -27.77 -6.80 -16.95
CA VAL A 255 -28.14 -8.21 -16.75
C VAL A 255 -29.50 -8.52 -17.37
N TRP A 256 -30.51 -7.69 -17.09
CA TRP A 256 -31.85 -7.86 -17.64
C TRP A 256 -31.88 -7.59 -19.15
N GLY A 257 -31.12 -6.60 -19.63
CA GLY A 257 -30.97 -6.30 -21.05
C GLY A 257 -30.34 -7.47 -21.82
N ALA A 258 -29.26 -8.05 -21.31
CA ALA A 258 -28.62 -9.22 -21.91
C ALA A 258 -29.53 -10.44 -21.91
N TRP A 259 -30.27 -10.67 -20.81
CA TRP A 259 -31.26 -11.74 -20.72
C TRP A 259 -32.39 -11.58 -21.75
N ALA A 260 -32.94 -10.36 -21.87
CA ALA A 260 -33.99 -10.04 -22.83
C ALA A 260 -33.51 -10.21 -24.27
N ALA A 261 -32.31 -9.71 -24.60
CA ALA A 261 -31.69 -9.87 -25.91
C ALA A 261 -31.48 -11.34 -26.26
N ARG A 262 -30.96 -12.16 -25.31
CA ARG A 262 -30.81 -13.60 -25.50
C ARG A 262 -32.15 -14.29 -25.78
N ARG A 263 -33.21 -13.95 -25.05
CA ARG A 263 -34.55 -14.51 -25.29
C ARG A 263 -35.11 -14.12 -26.66
N ALA A 264 -34.88 -12.89 -27.10
CA ALA A 264 -35.28 -12.43 -28.43
C ALA A 264 -34.57 -13.22 -29.54
N ILE A 265 -33.25 -13.41 -29.41
CA ILE A 265 -32.43 -14.18 -30.36
C ILE A 265 -32.95 -15.63 -30.47
N ILE A 266 -33.13 -16.31 -29.33
CA ILE A 266 -33.63 -17.70 -29.31
C ILE A 266 -35.00 -17.82 -29.97
N ARG A 267 -35.91 -16.88 -29.71
CA ARG A 267 -37.24 -16.86 -30.35
C ARG A 267 -37.12 -16.70 -31.87
N THR A 268 -36.29 -15.77 -32.35
CA THR A 268 -36.11 -15.56 -33.80
C THR A 268 -35.43 -16.72 -34.52
N SER A 269 -34.58 -17.49 -33.84
CA SER A 269 -33.96 -18.70 -34.42
C SER A 269 -34.93 -19.88 -34.53
N LEU A 270 -35.92 -19.97 -33.65
CA LEU A 270 -36.94 -21.04 -33.69
C LEU A 270 -38.04 -20.78 -34.72
N THR A 271 -38.19 -19.54 -35.19
CA THR A 271 -39.20 -19.15 -36.18
C THR A 271 -38.68 -19.14 -37.63
N ARG A 272 -37.41 -19.44 -37.87
CA ARG A 272 -36.88 -19.59 -39.24
C ARG A 272 -37.09 -21.04 -39.71
N PRO A 273 -37.86 -21.30 -40.79
CA PRO A 273 -37.97 -22.64 -41.35
C PRO A 273 -36.60 -23.11 -41.87
N PRO A 274 -36.30 -24.42 -41.81
CA PRO A 274 -35.09 -24.97 -42.40
C PRO A 274 -35.07 -24.68 -43.91
N ARG A 275 -33.90 -24.25 -44.40
CA ARG A 275 -33.63 -24.17 -45.84
C ARG A 275 -33.29 -25.54 -46.39
#